data_AF-A0A1R2B5H0-F1
#
_entry.id   AF-A0A1R2B5H0-F1
#
_cell.length_a   1.000
_cell.length_b   1.000
_cell.length_c   1.000
_cell.angle_alpha   90.00
_cell.angle_beta   90.00
_cell.angle_gamma   90.00
#
_symmetry.space_group_name_H-M   'P 1'
#
loop_
_entity.id
_entity.type
_entity.pdbx_description
1 polymer ?
#
loop_
_entity_poly.entity_id
_entity_poly.type
_entity_poly.pdbx_seq_one_letter_code
_entity_poly.pdbx_strand_id
1 'polypeptide(L)'
;MKMDKNSNSLAKAQDDTFAQFCLQTLTPLISFPFQSEDWEMIKSQNTPCNCSKSGCLKLYCECFSKGKYCIGCNCINCFNVPEYESIRNKSVANLLHRNSNAFTTEKNTNKGCTCKKSGCLKKYCRCHVGGRTCDESCKCVECKNLSFTQISSKRLLT
;
A
#
# COMPACT_ATOMS: atom_id res chain seq x y z
N MET A 1 17.08 -22.51 -52.40
CA MET A 1 16.14 -22.38 -51.27
C MET A 1 15.09 -21.35 -51.68
N LYS A 2 13.96 -21.84 -52.19
CA LYS A 2 12.84 -21.01 -52.65
C LYS A 2 11.81 -20.93 -51.53
N MET A 3 11.18 -19.77 -51.43
CA MET A 3 10.00 -19.50 -50.63
C MET A 3 8.82 -20.27 -51.20
N ASP A 4 8.02 -20.90 -50.32
CA ASP A 4 6.67 -21.35 -50.65
C ASP A 4 5.65 -20.55 -49.85
N LYS A 5 4.61 -20.11 -50.57
CA LYS A 5 3.44 -19.38 -50.12
C LYS A 5 2.40 -20.33 -49.51
N ASN A 6 1.36 -19.73 -48.95
CA ASN A 6 0.01 -20.29 -48.67
C ASN A 6 -0.11 -20.87 -47.24
N SER A 7 -1.13 -20.61 -46.43
CA SER A 7 -2.51 -20.21 -46.72
C SER A 7 -3.17 -19.60 -45.48
N ASN A 8 -4.14 -18.74 -45.74
CA ASN A 8 -5.14 -18.17 -44.84
C ASN A 8 -5.71 -19.18 -43.80
N SER A 9 -5.79 -18.78 -42.52
CA SER A 9 -6.76 -19.35 -41.58
C SER A 9 -7.15 -18.31 -40.52
N LEU A 10 -8.05 -17.42 -40.91
CA LEU A 10 -9.13 -16.98 -40.02
C LEU A 10 -9.79 -18.23 -39.38
N ALA A 11 -10.17 -18.08 -38.12
CA ALA A 11 -10.97 -19.01 -37.30
C ALA A 11 -10.19 -20.06 -36.48
N LYS A 12 -9.91 -19.70 -35.21
CA LYS A 12 -10.31 -20.50 -34.05
C LYS A 12 -10.20 -19.67 -32.76
N ALA A 13 -11.23 -18.88 -32.49
CA ALA A 13 -11.55 -18.33 -31.18
C ALA A 13 -12.86 -18.99 -30.73
N GLN A 14 -12.75 -20.01 -29.89
CA GLN A 14 -13.82 -20.76 -29.21
C GLN A 14 -13.08 -21.57 -28.14
N ASP A 15 -13.28 -21.44 -26.83
CA ASP A 15 -14.46 -21.04 -26.06
C ASP A 15 -14.07 -20.12 -24.90
N ASP A 16 -14.56 -18.89 -24.92
CA ASP A 16 -14.52 -17.97 -23.78
C ASP A 16 -15.95 -17.59 -23.38
N THR A 17 -16.78 -18.60 -23.12
CA THR A 17 -18.14 -18.40 -22.58
C THR A 17 -18.10 -17.63 -21.26
N PHE A 18 -17.01 -17.74 -20.49
CA PHE A 18 -16.78 -16.93 -19.28
C PHE A 18 -16.44 -15.47 -19.61
N ALA A 19 -15.60 -15.19 -20.63
CA ALA A 19 -15.29 -13.81 -21.00
C ALA A 19 -16.49 -13.11 -21.65
N GLN A 20 -17.28 -13.83 -22.44
CA GLN A 20 -18.55 -13.32 -22.99
C GLN A 20 -19.61 -13.13 -21.91
N PHE A 21 -19.69 -14.01 -20.91
CA PHE A 21 -20.55 -13.80 -19.74
C PHE A 21 -20.11 -12.57 -18.93
N CYS A 22 -18.80 -12.38 -18.73
CA CYS A 22 -18.25 -11.17 -18.10
C CYS A 22 -18.56 -9.91 -18.93
N LEU A 23 -18.37 -9.91 -20.26
CA LEU A 23 -18.74 -8.76 -21.09
C LEU A 23 -20.24 -8.46 -21.02
N GLN A 24 -21.10 -9.48 -20.98
CA GLN A 24 -22.55 -9.31 -20.95
C GLN A 24 -23.12 -8.96 -19.57
N THR A 25 -22.41 -9.30 -18.49
CA THR A 25 -22.80 -8.95 -17.10
C THR A 25 -22.15 -7.65 -16.62
N LEU A 26 -21.05 -7.21 -17.24
CA LEU A 26 -20.36 -5.95 -16.94
C LEU A 26 -20.76 -4.80 -17.87
N THR A 27 -21.48 -5.04 -18.97
CA THR A 27 -22.04 -3.98 -19.83
C THR A 27 -22.91 -2.94 -19.12
N PRO A 28 -23.64 -3.23 -18.01
CA PRO A 28 -24.34 -2.18 -17.27
C PRO A 28 -23.39 -1.22 -16.53
N LEU A 29 -22.11 -1.59 -16.33
CA LEU A 29 -21.10 -0.73 -15.70
C LEU A 29 -20.38 0.19 -16.71
N ILE A 30 -20.51 -0.06 -18.02
CA ILE A 30 -19.90 0.75 -19.08
C ILE A 30 -20.79 1.96 -19.45
N SER A 31 -22.05 1.98 -18.98
CA SER A 31 -22.98 3.10 -19.16
C SER A 31 -23.12 3.99 -17.92
N PHE A 32 -22.34 3.78 -16.87
CA PHE A 32 -22.09 4.89 -15.95
C PHE A 32 -21.25 5.89 -16.73
N PRO A 33 -21.76 7.10 -17.02
CA PRO A 33 -20.92 8.12 -17.59
C PRO A 33 -19.79 8.28 -16.56
N PHE A 34 -18.57 7.91 -16.95
CA PHE A 34 -17.36 8.25 -16.20
C PHE A 34 -17.27 9.78 -16.27
N GLN A 35 -18.03 10.45 -15.40
CA GLN A 35 -18.09 11.90 -15.32
C GLN A 35 -16.71 12.35 -14.85
N SER A 36 -16.21 13.42 -15.45
CA SER A 36 -14.94 14.08 -15.14
C SER A 36 -14.75 14.44 -13.66
N GLU A 37 -15.82 14.31 -12.85
CA GLU A 37 -15.88 14.54 -11.42
C GLU A 37 -15.20 13.42 -10.59
N ASP A 38 -15.06 12.21 -11.12
CA ASP A 38 -14.40 11.09 -10.41
C ASP A 38 -12.88 11.30 -10.25
N TRP A 39 -12.25 11.96 -11.22
CA TRP A 39 -10.81 12.27 -11.20
C TRP A 39 -10.46 13.32 -10.15
N GLU A 40 -11.34 14.29 -9.91
CA GLU A 40 -11.19 15.29 -8.84
C GLU A 40 -11.36 14.65 -7.45
N MET A 41 -12.22 13.64 -7.33
CA MET A 41 -12.35 12.85 -6.10
C MET A 41 -11.11 11.98 -5.82
N ILE A 42 -10.48 11.41 -6.86
CA ILE A 42 -9.23 10.63 -6.73
C ILE A 42 -8.05 11.52 -6.34
N LYS A 43 -7.95 12.74 -6.89
CA LYS A 43 -6.92 13.73 -6.49
C LYS A 43 -7.10 14.20 -5.04
N SER A 44 -8.33 14.49 -4.61
CA SER A 44 -8.60 15.06 -3.28
C SER A 44 -8.26 14.11 -2.13
N GLN A 45 -8.22 12.80 -2.38
CA GLN A 45 -7.87 11.79 -1.39
C GLN A 45 -6.36 11.46 -1.32
N ASN A 46 -5.51 12.11 -2.11
CA ASN A 46 -4.08 11.79 -2.16
C ASN A 46 -3.26 12.92 -1.53
N THR A 47 -2.66 12.64 -0.37
CA THR A 47 -1.62 13.50 0.19
C THR A 47 -0.37 13.40 -0.70
N PRO A 48 0.09 14.48 -1.35
CA PRO A 48 1.23 14.40 -2.27
C PRO A 48 2.50 14.03 -1.50
N CYS A 49 3.22 13.03 -1.99
CA CYS A 49 4.47 12.62 -1.36
C CYS A 49 5.66 13.46 -1.84
N ASN A 50 6.70 13.54 -1.00
CA ASN A 50 7.94 14.29 -1.25
C ASN A 50 9.16 13.35 -1.26
N CYS A 51 9.00 12.15 -1.82
CA CYS A 51 10.02 11.11 -1.78
C CYS A 51 11.24 11.45 -2.67
N SER A 52 12.45 11.25 -2.16
CA SER A 52 13.69 11.49 -2.92
C SER A 52 14.55 10.24 -3.17
N LYS A 53 14.35 9.17 -2.39
CA LYS A 53 15.24 7.97 -2.42
C LYS A 53 14.50 6.64 -2.52
N SER A 54 13.17 6.65 -2.43
CA SER A 54 12.38 5.41 -2.43
C SER A 54 12.05 4.92 -3.83
N GLY A 55 12.23 5.76 -4.87
CA GLY A 55 11.65 5.56 -6.19
C GLY A 55 10.11 5.44 -6.17
N CYS A 56 9.50 5.77 -5.03
CA CYS A 56 8.11 5.47 -4.69
C CYS A 56 7.75 3.97 -4.75
N LEU A 57 8.73 3.06 -4.69
CA LEU A 57 8.51 1.60 -4.72
C LEU A 57 8.76 0.93 -3.36
N LYS A 58 8.74 1.71 -2.27
CA LYS A 58 8.98 1.26 -0.89
C LYS A 58 7.92 1.87 0.01
N LEU A 59 7.61 1.20 1.13
CA LEU A 59 6.61 1.64 2.13
C LEU A 59 6.92 2.98 2.80
N TYR A 60 8.10 3.57 2.57
CA TYR A 60 8.40 4.95 2.95
C TYR A 60 7.57 5.97 2.17
N CYS A 61 7.14 5.62 0.96
CA CYS A 61 6.22 6.44 0.17
C CYS A 61 4.79 6.19 0.64
N GLU A 62 4.09 7.26 1.03
CA GLU A 62 2.72 7.15 1.51
C GLU A 62 1.76 6.63 0.43
N CYS A 63 1.89 7.12 -0.82
CA CYS A 63 1.09 6.65 -1.95
C CYS A 63 1.25 5.13 -2.15
N PHE A 64 2.49 4.66 -2.24
CA PHE A 64 2.80 3.24 -2.39
C PHE A 64 2.33 2.42 -1.19
N SER A 65 2.53 2.90 0.04
CA SER A 65 2.06 2.20 1.25
C SER A 65 0.55 2.01 1.31
N LYS A 66 -0.21 2.91 0.67
CA LYS A 66 -1.66 2.83 0.52
C LYS A 66 -2.09 2.03 -0.73
N GLY A 67 -1.13 1.46 -1.47
CA GLY A 67 -1.38 0.75 -2.73
C GLY A 67 -1.77 1.65 -3.91
N LYS A 68 -1.69 2.99 -3.76
CA LYS A 68 -2.08 3.97 -4.78
C LYS A 68 -0.89 4.37 -5.64
N TYR A 69 -1.17 4.77 -6.89
CA TYR A 69 -0.19 5.45 -7.73
C TYR A 69 0.11 6.86 -7.21
N CYS A 70 1.28 7.38 -7.54
CA CYS A 70 1.60 8.78 -7.35
C CYS A 70 0.85 9.61 -8.40
N ILE A 71 0.06 10.58 -7.95
CA ILE A 71 -0.70 11.50 -8.81
C ILE A 71 -0.48 12.89 -8.23
N GLY A 72 0.13 13.81 -9.00
CA GLY A 72 0.43 15.17 -8.54
C GLY A 72 1.41 15.25 -7.36
N CYS A 73 2.36 14.33 -7.25
CA CYS A 73 3.33 14.28 -6.14
C CYS A 73 4.61 15.10 -6.44
N ASN A 74 5.31 15.52 -5.38
CA ASN A 74 6.61 16.23 -5.45
C ASN A 74 7.81 15.28 -5.37
N CYS A 75 7.63 14.00 -5.71
CA CYS A 75 8.68 13.00 -5.60
C CYS A 75 9.66 13.06 -6.77
N ILE A 76 10.94 12.76 -6.50
CA ILE A 76 12.03 12.73 -7.48
C ILE A 76 12.26 11.27 -7.92
N ASN A 77 12.48 11.04 -9.22
CA ASN A 77 12.68 9.71 -9.83
C ASN A 77 11.59 8.71 -9.45
N CYS A 78 10.33 9.07 -9.70
CA CYS A 78 9.17 8.26 -9.34
C CYS A 78 8.94 7.10 -10.33
N PHE A 79 8.84 5.88 -9.81
CA PHE A 79 8.45 4.69 -10.56
C PHE A 79 7.09 4.13 -10.11
N ASN A 80 6.36 4.85 -9.26
CA ASN A 80 5.01 4.50 -8.84
C ASN A 80 3.96 5.23 -9.68
N VAL A 81 4.07 5.06 -10.99
CA VAL A 81 3.13 5.60 -12.00
C VAL A 81 2.77 4.46 -12.97
N PRO A 82 1.62 4.52 -13.69
CA PRO A 82 1.16 3.44 -14.56
C PRO A 82 2.20 3.02 -15.62
N GLU A 83 2.99 3.96 -16.14
CA GLU A 83 4.01 3.73 -17.16
C GLU A 83 5.10 2.74 -16.72
N TYR A 84 5.35 2.64 -15.40
CA TYR A 84 6.35 1.74 -14.81
C TYR A 84 5.73 0.56 -14.06
N GLU A 85 4.51 0.15 -14.43
CA GLU A 85 3.74 -0.90 -13.74
C GLU A 85 4.53 -2.22 -13.57
N SER A 86 5.27 -2.66 -14.57
CA SER A 86 6.07 -3.90 -14.47
C SER A 86 7.09 -3.84 -13.32
N ILE A 87 7.78 -2.71 -13.15
CA ILE A 87 8.77 -2.50 -12.09
C ILE A 87 8.07 -2.36 -10.73
N ARG A 88 6.94 -1.66 -10.71
CA ARG A 88 6.09 -1.53 -9.53
C ARG A 88 5.60 -2.89 -9.04
N ASN A 89 5.08 -3.73 -9.92
CA ASN A 89 4.52 -5.05 -9.58
C ASN A 89 5.60 -6.01 -9.07
N LYS A 90 6.82 -5.97 -9.63
CA LYS A 90 7.98 -6.68 -9.05
C LYS A 90 8.26 -6.23 -7.61
N SER A 91 8.17 -4.93 -7.35
CA SER A 91 8.38 -4.38 -5.99
C SER A 91 7.27 -4.77 -5.01
N VAL A 92 6.01 -4.76 -5.47
CA VAL A 92 4.83 -5.23 -4.72
C VAL A 92 4.99 -6.71 -4.37
N ALA A 93 5.29 -7.57 -5.35
CA ALA A 93 5.47 -9.01 -5.14
C ALA A 93 6.60 -9.30 -4.13
N ASN A 94 7.77 -8.67 -4.29
CA ASN A 94 8.90 -8.81 -3.37
C ASN A 94 8.58 -8.33 -1.94
N LEU A 95 7.67 -7.37 -1.79
CA LEU A 95 7.26 -6.87 -0.49
C LEU A 95 6.25 -7.82 0.18
N LEU A 96 5.25 -8.29 -0.57
CA LEU A 96 4.27 -9.28 -0.10
C LEU A 96 4.93 -10.60 0.30
N HIS A 97 5.95 -11.04 -0.44
CA HIS A 97 6.73 -12.23 -0.09
C HIS A 97 7.39 -12.11 1.30
N ARG A 98 7.87 -10.92 1.67
CA ARG A 98 8.49 -10.66 2.98
C ARG A 98 7.48 -10.34 4.08
N ASN A 99 6.34 -9.78 3.71
CA ASN A 99 5.26 -9.40 4.61
C ASN A 99 3.93 -9.46 3.85
N SER A 100 3.18 -10.54 4.02
CA SER A 100 1.89 -10.75 3.35
C SER A 100 0.88 -9.63 3.64
N ASN A 101 1.01 -8.97 4.79
CA ASN A 101 0.12 -7.89 5.24
C ASN A 101 0.72 -6.50 4.95
N ALA A 102 1.57 -6.36 3.94
CA ALA A 102 2.24 -5.09 3.63
C ALA A 102 1.29 -3.98 3.13
N PHE A 103 0.17 -4.36 2.51
CA PHE A 103 -0.81 -3.43 1.93
C PHE A 103 -2.20 -3.53 2.58
N THR A 104 -2.33 -4.29 3.68
CA THR A 104 -3.59 -4.39 4.41
C THR A 104 -3.81 -3.13 5.25
N THR A 105 -5.05 -2.67 5.34
CA THR A 105 -5.46 -1.57 6.23
C THR A 105 -5.29 -1.96 7.70
N GLU A 106 -5.41 -3.25 7.99
CA GLU A 106 -5.08 -3.86 9.28
C GLU A 106 -3.57 -3.88 9.49
N LYS A 107 -3.01 -2.72 9.85
CA LYS A 107 -1.66 -2.63 10.38
C LYS A 107 -1.66 -3.49 11.63
N ASN A 108 -0.84 -4.55 11.65
CA ASN A 108 -0.70 -5.46 12.78
C ASN A 108 -0.40 -4.68 14.07
N THR A 109 -1.47 -4.30 14.78
CA THR A 109 -1.45 -3.45 15.96
C THR A 109 -0.79 -4.19 17.12
N ASN A 110 -0.82 -5.52 17.09
CA ASN A 110 -0.27 -6.40 18.12
C ASN A 110 1.27 -6.43 18.13
N LYS A 111 1.96 -5.92 17.11
CA LYS A 111 3.43 -5.80 17.16
C LYS A 111 3.83 -4.63 18.05
N GLY A 112 4.53 -4.89 19.15
CA GLY A 112 5.10 -3.88 20.04
C GLY A 112 6.06 -2.89 19.35
N CYS A 113 6.36 -1.78 20.04
CA CYS A 113 7.27 -0.75 19.54
C CYS A 113 8.73 -0.98 19.99
N THR A 114 9.68 -0.35 19.31
CA THR A 114 11.13 -0.41 19.62
C THR A 114 11.72 0.99 19.81
N CYS A 115 10.90 1.93 20.28
CA CYS A 115 11.26 3.34 20.38
C CYS A 115 12.43 3.58 21.34
N LYS A 116 13.38 4.43 20.93
CA LYS A 116 14.54 4.81 21.75
C LYS A 116 14.50 6.25 22.27
N LYS A 117 13.86 7.17 21.54
CA LYS A 117 13.93 8.64 21.81
C LYS A 117 12.57 9.33 21.89
N SER A 118 11.48 8.66 21.51
CA SER A 118 10.16 9.30 21.45
C SER A 118 9.48 9.38 22.81
N GLY A 119 10.02 8.72 23.85
CA GLY A 119 9.31 8.45 25.10
C GLY A 119 7.97 7.74 24.89
N CYS A 120 7.73 7.18 23.70
CA CYS A 120 6.45 6.65 23.26
C CYS A 120 5.28 7.64 23.28
N LEU A 121 5.52 8.96 23.31
CA LEU A 121 4.48 10.01 23.32
C LEU A 121 4.52 10.90 22.06
N LYS A 122 5.20 10.46 21.01
CA LYS A 122 5.33 11.18 19.73
C LYS A 122 4.86 10.30 18.58
N LYS A 123 4.53 10.91 17.44
CA LYS A 123 4.06 10.23 16.21
C LYS A 123 5.01 9.16 15.65
N TYR A 124 6.26 9.12 16.10
CA TYR A 124 7.21 8.05 15.77
C TYR A 124 6.88 6.70 16.44
N CYS A 125 6.09 6.71 17.52
CA CYS A 125 5.67 5.50 18.21
C CYS A 125 4.36 4.97 17.64
N ARG A 126 4.36 3.71 17.20
CA ARG A 126 3.14 3.05 16.72
C ARG A 126 2.07 2.86 17.80
N CYS A 127 2.45 2.68 19.07
CA CYS A 127 1.48 2.52 20.16
C CYS A 127 0.72 3.83 20.35
N HIS A 128 1.47 4.94 20.40
CA HIS A 128 0.90 6.27 20.52
C HIS A 128 -0.01 6.65 19.35
N VAL A 129 0.45 6.45 18.12
CA VAL A 129 -0.38 6.73 16.92
C VAL A 129 -1.59 5.79 16.84
N GLY A 130 -1.45 4.56 17.33
CA GLY A 130 -2.54 3.59 17.43
C GLY A 130 -3.45 3.76 18.65
N GLY A 131 -3.29 4.83 19.44
CA GLY A 131 -4.13 5.09 20.60
C GLY A 131 -4.03 4.07 21.73
N ARG A 132 -2.96 3.27 21.77
CA ARG A 132 -2.73 2.23 22.80
C ARG A 132 -1.51 2.54 23.66
N THR A 133 -1.57 2.14 24.92
CA THR A 133 -0.39 2.17 25.81
C THR A 133 0.61 1.09 25.38
N CYS A 134 1.89 1.31 25.69
CA CYS A 134 2.88 0.25 25.58
C CYS A 134 2.62 -0.84 26.62
N ASP A 135 2.89 -2.07 26.22
CA ASP A 135 2.71 -3.31 26.99
C ASP A 135 4.02 -4.11 26.98
N GLU A 136 3.98 -5.34 27.50
CA GLU A 136 5.14 -6.25 27.55
C GLU A 136 5.69 -6.64 26.17
N SER A 137 4.91 -6.48 25.09
CA SER A 137 5.40 -6.72 23.72
C SER A 137 6.36 -5.62 23.24
N CYS A 138 6.41 -4.48 23.92
CA CYS A 138 7.20 -3.32 23.54
C CYS A 138 8.63 -3.38 24.11
N LYS A 139 9.62 -3.23 23.22
CA LYS A 139 11.05 -3.14 23.56
C LYS A 139 11.56 -1.69 23.57
N CYS A 140 10.72 -0.76 24.03
CA CYS A 140 11.03 0.67 24.06
C CYS A 140 11.86 1.05 25.30
N VAL A 141 12.76 2.01 25.12
CA VAL A 141 13.59 2.57 26.18
C VAL A 141 12.93 3.84 26.73
N GLU A 142 12.99 4.04 28.06
CA GLU A 142 12.41 5.21 28.76
C GLU A 142 10.95 5.50 28.36
N CYS A 143 10.12 4.45 28.35
CA CYS A 143 8.72 4.56 27.94
C CYS A 143 7.91 5.41 28.92
N LYS A 144 7.26 6.46 28.41
CA LYS A 144 6.31 7.31 29.15
C LYS A 144 4.85 7.05 28.76
N ASN A 145 4.61 6.10 27.86
CA ASN A 145 3.27 5.70 27.38
C ASN A 145 2.83 4.39 28.04
N LEU A 146 2.68 4.40 29.36
CA LEU A 146 2.29 3.22 30.15
C LEU A 146 0.88 3.43 30.71
N SER A 147 0.17 2.34 31.03
CA SER A 147 -1.12 2.42 31.73
C SER A 147 -0.92 2.86 33.19
N PHE A 148 -1.98 3.38 33.82
CA PHE A 148 -1.95 3.76 35.24
C PHE A 148 -1.51 2.61 36.15
N THR A 149 -2.00 1.39 35.89
CA THR A 149 -1.59 0.17 36.60
C THR A 149 -0.09 -0.11 36.51
N GLN A 150 0.54 0.12 35.35
CA GLN A 150 1.99 -0.09 35.19
C GLN A 150 2.84 1.04 35.79
N ILE A 151 2.29 2.24 35.96
CA ILE A 151 2.94 3.35 36.66
C ILE A 151 3.05 3.04 38.16
N SER A 152 1.98 2.51 38.76
CA SER A 152 1.93 2.16 40.18
C SER A 152 2.94 1.07 40.56
N SER A 153 3.11 0.04 39.72
CA SER A 153 4.06 -1.05 39.98
C SER A 153 5.53 -0.65 39.84
N LYS A 154 5.85 0.31 38.95
CA LYS A 154 7.23 0.80 38.78
C LYS A 154 7.68 1.76 39.88
N ARG A 155 6.75 2.43 40.56
CA ARG A 155 7.05 3.38 41.64
C ARG A 155 7.37 2.69 42.98
N LEU A 156 7.06 1.40 43.10
CA LEU A 156 7.33 0.58 44.29
C LEU A 156 8.71 -0.12 44.24
N LEU A 157 9.48 0.07 43.16
CA LEU A 157 10.80 -0.55 42.93
C LEU A 157 11.95 0.47 42.84
N THR A 158 11.71 1.72 43.26
CA THR A 158 12.71 2.79 43.41
C THR A 158 12.74 3.26 44.85
#